data_AF-A0A3B9YM09-F1
#
_entry.id   AF-A0A3B9YM09-F1
#
_cell.length_a   1.000
_cell.length_b   1.000
_cell.length_c   1.000
_cell.angle_alpha   90.00
_cell.angle_beta   90.00
_cell.angle_gamma   90.00
#
_symmetry.space_group_name_H-M   'P 1'
#
loop_
_entity.id
_entity.type
_entity.pdbx_description
1 polymer ?
#
loop_
_entity_poly.entity_id
_entity_poly.type
_entity_poly.pdbx_seq_one_letter_code
_entity_poly.pdbx_strand_id
1 'polypeptide(L)'
;MPSTVMADLPGAEIVCVGTELLSGKPNTHASWLCVRLREAGFRVLRETTCPDDVGAIRDVLSSAVAQAVVVCGGLGPTFDDLT
;
A
#
# COMPACT_ATOMS: atom_id res chain seq x y z
N MET A 1 -19.28 22.57 -0.41
CA MET A 1 -17.83 22.69 -0.20
C MET A 1 -17.43 21.61 0.80
N PRO A 2 -16.59 20.63 0.41
CA PRO A 2 -15.16 20.87 0.24
C PRO A 2 -14.57 20.13 -0.97
N SER A 3 -14.19 20.84 -2.04
CA SER A 3 -13.41 20.27 -3.15
C SER A 3 -11.97 20.77 -3.20
N THR A 4 -11.65 21.87 -2.52
CA THR A 4 -10.32 22.50 -2.61
C THR A 4 -9.28 21.87 -1.68
N VAL A 5 -9.67 21.30 -0.53
CA VAL A 5 -8.71 20.78 0.47
C VAL A 5 -8.02 19.49 0.03
N MET A 6 -8.63 18.70 -0.87
CA MET A 6 -8.05 17.42 -1.30
C MET A 6 -6.97 17.55 -2.38
N ALA A 7 -6.86 18.70 -3.06
CA ALA A 7 -5.93 18.89 -4.17
C ALA A 7 -4.47 19.06 -3.70
N ASP A 8 -4.26 19.66 -2.52
CA ASP A 8 -2.93 19.99 -1.97
C ASP A 8 -2.41 18.97 -0.94
N LEU A 9 -3.14 17.88 -0.68
CA LEU A 9 -2.65 16.85 0.23
C LEU A 9 -1.51 16.05 -0.40
N PRO A 10 -0.43 15.77 0.36
CA PRO A 10 0.66 14.94 -0.12
C PRO A 10 0.15 13.57 -0.57
N GLY A 11 0.70 13.10 -1.69
CA GLY A 11 0.36 11.83 -2.28
C GLY A 11 0.96 10.66 -1.50
N ALA A 12 0.16 9.63 -1.22
CA ALA A 12 0.62 8.38 -0.65
C ALA A 12 0.21 7.19 -1.53
N GLU A 13 1.03 6.15 -1.55
CA GLU A 13 0.69 4.85 -2.15
C GLU A 13 0.69 3.76 -1.10
N ILE A 14 -0.18 2.76 -1.29
CA ILE A 14 -0.27 1.58 -0.43
C ILE A 14 0.15 0.37 -1.26
N VAL A 15 1.07 -0.43 -0.73
CA VAL A 15 1.51 -1.69 -1.32
C VAL A 15 1.18 -2.83 -0.37
N CYS A 16 0.27 -3.71 -0.77
CA CYS A 16 -0.09 -4.90 -0.01
C CYS A 16 0.63 -6.13 -0.55
N VAL A 17 1.49 -6.75 0.25
CA VAL A 17 2.24 -7.97 -0.10
C VAL A 17 1.52 -9.18 0.47
N GLY A 18 1.16 -10.14 -0.38
CA GLY A 18 0.59 -11.41 0.06
C GLY A 18 -0.05 -12.20 -1.06
N THR A 19 0.47 -13.39 -1.33
CA THR A 19 -0.09 -14.32 -2.33
C THR A 19 -1.50 -14.78 -1.97
N GLU A 20 -1.83 -14.83 -0.67
CA GLU A 20 -3.18 -15.14 -0.21
C GLU A 20 -4.19 -14.04 -0.55
N LEU A 21 -3.77 -12.77 -0.62
CA LEU A 21 -4.62 -11.66 -1.05
C LEU A 21 -5.00 -11.83 -2.53
N LEU A 22 -4.03 -12.25 -3.35
CA LEU A 22 -4.25 -12.59 -4.76
C LEU A 22 -5.10 -13.85 -4.96
N SER A 23 -5.17 -14.70 -3.94
CA SER A 23 -5.98 -15.92 -3.94
C SER A 23 -7.43 -15.70 -3.48
N GLY A 24 -7.84 -14.44 -3.29
CA GLY A 24 -9.22 -14.07 -2.94
C GLY A 24 -9.45 -13.79 -1.45
N LYS A 25 -8.41 -13.79 -0.62
CA LYS A 25 -8.53 -13.31 0.76
C LYS A 25 -8.77 -11.79 0.74
N PRO A 26 -9.77 -11.28 1.47
CA PRO A 26 -10.05 -9.85 1.46
C PRO A 26 -8.88 -9.04 2.04
N ASN A 27 -8.43 -8.04 1.29
CA ASN A 27 -7.39 -7.10 1.70
C ASN A 27 -7.97 -6.01 2.63
N THR A 28 -8.15 -6.36 3.91
CA THR A 28 -8.65 -5.44 4.94
C THR A 28 -7.60 -4.39 5.34
N HIS A 29 -6.31 -4.67 5.13
CA HIS A 29 -5.22 -3.75 5.42
C HIS A 29 -5.29 -2.49 4.56
N ALA A 30 -5.51 -2.63 3.25
CA ALA A 30 -5.64 -1.50 2.33
C ALA A 30 -6.77 -0.55 2.76
N SER A 31 -7.94 -1.10 3.09
CA SER A 31 -9.10 -0.32 3.54
C SER A 31 -8.80 0.44 4.83
N TRP A 32 -8.17 -0.22 5.82
CA TRP A 32 -7.81 0.41 7.08
C TRP A 32 -6.75 1.51 6.90
N LEU A 33 -5.71 1.25 6.13
CA LEU A 33 -4.64 2.22 5.82
C LEU A 33 -5.16 3.42 5.04
N CYS A 34 -6.08 3.22 4.10
CA CYS A 34 -6.69 4.33 3.37
C CYS A 34 -7.38 5.33 4.29
N VAL A 35 -8.10 4.84 5.30
CA VAL A 35 -8.76 5.71 6.30
C VAL A 35 -7.71 6.44 7.13
N ARG A 36 -6.71 5.71 7.65
CA ARG A 36 -5.65 6.30 8.48
C ARG A 36 -4.80 7.33 7.74
N LEU A 37 -4.44 7.07 6.50
CA LEU A 37 -3.68 8.01 5.68
C LEU A 37 -4.48 9.29 5.41
N ARG A 38 -5.79 9.17 5.14
CA ARG A 38 -6.66 10.35 4.99
C ARG A 38 -6.78 11.15 6.28
N GLU A 39 -6.95 10.49 7.42
CA GLU A 39 -6.95 11.14 8.74
C GLU A 39 -5.62 11.85 9.03
N ALA A 40 -4.50 11.29 8.57
CA ALA A 40 -3.18 11.87 8.69
C ALA A 40 -2.87 12.96 7.65
N GLY A 41 -3.84 13.33 6.80
CA GLY A 41 -3.67 14.40 5.80
C GLY A 41 -2.98 13.96 4.50
N PHE A 42 -2.99 12.68 4.16
CA PHE A 42 -2.51 12.16 2.87
C PHE A 42 -3.67 11.84 1.93
N ARG A 43 -3.42 12.01 0.63
CA ARG A 43 -4.27 11.51 -0.43
C ARG A 43 -3.68 10.20 -0.97
N VAL A 44 -4.39 9.10 -0.77
CA VAL A 44 -4.01 7.82 -1.39
C VAL A 44 -4.22 7.91 -2.90
N LEU A 45 -3.12 7.80 -3.66
CA LEU A 45 -3.09 7.90 -5.12
C LEU A 45 -3.28 6.54 -5.78
N ARG A 46 -2.67 5.50 -5.20
CA ARG A 46 -2.69 4.14 -5.72
C ARG A 46 -2.62 3.15 -4.56
N GLU A 47 -3.37 2.06 -4.68
CA GLU A 47 -3.18 0.85 -3.90
C GLU A 47 -2.78 -0.27 -4.87
N THR A 48 -1.82 -1.08 -4.48
CA THR A 48 -1.34 -2.19 -5.30
C THR A 48 -1.13 -3.41 -4.42
N THR A 49 -1.73 -4.53 -4.82
CA THR A 49 -1.48 -5.82 -4.19
C THR A 49 -0.53 -6.64 -5.06
N CYS A 50 0.53 -7.20 -4.48
CA CYS A 50 1.51 -8.03 -5.19
C CYS A 50 1.79 -9.34 -4.43
N PRO A 51 2.30 -10.40 -5.11
CA PRO A 51 2.66 -11.65 -4.44
C PRO A 51 3.84 -11.44 -3.50
N ASP A 52 4.06 -12.43 -2.63
CA ASP A 52 5.24 -12.50 -1.75
C ASP A 52 6.47 -12.95 -2.55
N ASP A 53 6.92 -12.08 -3.43
CA ASP A 53 8.06 -12.27 -4.33
C ASP A 53 8.91 -10.99 -4.37
N VAL A 54 10.21 -11.13 -4.14
CA VAL A 54 11.15 -10.00 -4.07
C VAL A 54 11.18 -9.22 -5.39
N GLY A 55 11.08 -9.90 -6.53
CA GLY A 55 11.02 -9.26 -7.85
C GLY A 55 9.77 -8.40 -7.99
N ALA A 56 8.61 -8.96 -7.66
CA ALA A 56 7.33 -8.25 -7.70
C ALA A 56 7.30 -7.04 -6.76
N ILE A 57 7.80 -7.18 -5.52
CA ILE A 57 7.89 -6.09 -4.55
C ILE A 57 8.81 -4.98 -5.11
N ARG A 58 9.99 -5.34 -5.61
CA ARG A 58 10.92 -4.40 -6.22
C ARG A 58 10.28 -3.64 -7.39
N ASP A 59 9.59 -4.33 -8.28
CA ASP A 59 8.95 -3.72 -9.44
C ASP A 59 7.88 -2.71 -9.01
N VAL A 60 7.02 -3.08 -8.05
CA VAL A 60 6.01 -2.18 -7.50
C VAL A 60 6.64 -0.96 -6.84
N LEU A 61 7.63 -1.14 -5.98
CA LEU A 61 8.33 -0.04 -5.31
C LEU A 61 9.07 0.86 -6.29
N SER A 62 9.69 0.30 -7.32
CA SER A 62 10.38 1.07 -8.37
C SER A 62 9.42 1.91 -9.22
N SER A 63 8.16 1.49 -9.31
CA SER A 63 7.10 2.20 -10.02
C SER A 63 6.39 3.26 -9.18
N ALA A 64 6.66 3.31 -7.87
CA ALA A 64 5.98 4.23 -6.98
C ALA A 64 6.48 5.67 -7.18
N VAL A 65 5.54 6.61 -7.28
CA VAL A 65 5.82 8.03 -7.58
C VAL A 65 5.28 8.97 -6.51
N ALA A 66 4.78 8.43 -5.39
CA ALA A 66 4.27 9.20 -4.27
C ALA A 66 5.35 9.68 -3.29
N GLN A 67 4.98 10.68 -2.49
CA GLN A 67 5.83 11.23 -1.43
C GLN A 67 5.98 10.25 -0.25
N ALA A 68 5.01 9.36 -0.08
CA ALA A 68 5.05 8.28 0.91
C ALA A 68 4.56 6.98 0.27
N VAL A 69 5.23 5.88 0.58
CA VAL A 69 4.80 4.53 0.20
C VAL A 69 4.67 3.72 1.48
N VAL A 70 3.49 3.18 1.73
CA VAL A 70 3.21 2.32 2.88
C VAL A 70 3.10 0.88 2.39
N VAL A 71 4.04 0.04 2.83
CA VAL A 71 4.03 -1.39 2.53
C VAL A 71 3.41 -2.14 3.71
N CYS A 72 2.49 -3.07 3.45
CA CYS A 72 1.90 -3.92 4.47
C CYS A 72 1.60 -5.33 3.94
N GLY A 73 1.52 -6.32 4.83
CA GLY A 73 1.48 -7.73 4.42
C GLY A 73 2.89 -8.33 4.30
N GLY A 74 2.99 -9.66 4.20
CA GLY A 74 4.27 -10.38 4.26
C GLY A 74 4.77 -10.76 5.68
N LEU A 75 4.07 -10.39 6.76
CA LEU A 75 4.42 -10.78 8.14
C LEU A 75 3.95 -12.20 8.53
N GLY A 76 3.95 -13.14 7.58
CA GLY A 76 3.78 -14.55 7.90
C GLY A 76 4.96 -15.04 8.76
N PRO A 77 4.81 -16.08 9.60
CA PRO A 77 5.89 -16.56 10.48
C PRO A 77 7.03 -17.27 9.72
N THR A 78 7.16 -17.04 8.43
CA THR A 78 8.05 -17.80 7.55
C THR A 78 9.40 -17.10 7.50
N PHE A 79 10.41 -17.82 7.96
CA PHE A 79 11.85 -17.50 7.88
C PHE A 79 12.30 -17.24 6.42
N ASP A 80 12.00 -16.07 5.86
CA ASP A 80 12.73 -15.50 4.73
C ASP A 80 12.55 -13.96 4.70
N ASP A 81 12.71 -13.36 5.88
CA ASP A 81 12.83 -11.91 6.06
C ASP A 81 14.08 -11.38 5.32
N LEU A 82 13.89 -10.94 4.07
CA LEU A 82 14.81 -10.06 3.34
C LEU A 82 14.12 -8.73 3.03
N THR A 83 13.63 -8.07 4.09
CA THR A 83 13.31 -6.64 4.02
C THR A 83 14.54 -5.79 4.28
#